data_AF-A0A154MEY4-F1
#
_entry.id   AF-A0A154MEY4-F1
#
_cell.length_a   1.000
_cell.length_b   1.000
_cell.length_c   1.000
_cell.angle_alpha   90.00
_cell.angle_beta   90.00
_cell.angle_gamma   90.00
#
_symmetry.space_group_name_H-M   'P 1'
#
loop_
_entity.id
_entity.type
_entity.pdbx_description
1 polymer ?
#
loop_
_entity_poly.entity_id
_entity_poly.type
_entity_poly.pdbx_seq_one_letter_code
_entity_poly.pdbx_strand_id
1 'polypeptide(L)'
;MVLMNPNQPFMPVETFRITTVIEQLAREFAAHSGESRRLVAMLVEIIVWRTVNGQPAEQITAFLDAHISPGVREDFVTWVVSETTRRLSTAPGGGAR
;
A
#
# COMPACT_ATOMS: atom_id res chain seq x y z
N MET A 1 24.01 2.80 -10.88
CA MET A 1 22.72 3.24 -11.44
C MET A 1 22.04 2.04 -12.05
N VAL A 2 20.98 1.52 -11.42
CA VAL A 2 20.15 0.48 -12.03
C VAL A 2 19.18 1.22 -12.96
N LEU A 3 19.36 1.06 -14.27
CA LEU A 3 18.42 1.56 -15.28
C LEU A 3 17.13 0.73 -15.15
N MET A 4 16.06 1.32 -14.61
CA MET A 4 14.72 0.76 -14.75
C MET A 4 14.28 0.88 -16.20
N ASN A 5 13.90 -0.25 -16.80
CA ASN A 5 13.44 -0.34 -18.17
C ASN A 5 12.03 0.28 -18.29
N PRO A 6 11.83 1.35 -19.08
CA PRO A 6 10.54 2.05 -19.19
C PRO A 6 9.42 1.23 -19.86
N ASN A 7 9.72 0.02 -20.34
CA ASN A 7 8.78 -0.87 -21.04
C ASN A 7 8.47 -2.16 -20.27
N GLN A 8 8.77 -2.29 -18.98
CA GLN A 8 8.24 -3.42 -18.22
C GLN A 8 6.72 -3.24 -18.09
N PRO A 9 5.87 -4.07 -18.72
CA PRO A 9 4.45 -4.04 -18.45
C PRO A 9 4.26 -4.31 -16.96
N PHE A 10 3.31 -3.62 -16.32
CA PHE A 10 2.79 -4.07 -15.02
C PHE A 10 2.41 -5.54 -15.20
N MET A 11 3.26 -6.44 -14.74
CA MET A 11 3.05 -7.87 -14.93
C MET A 11 1.75 -8.20 -14.19
N PRO A 12 0.78 -8.93 -14.77
CA PRO A 12 -0.50 -9.22 -14.11
C PRO A 12 -0.36 -9.81 -12.69
N VAL A 13 0.77 -10.48 -12.46
CA VAL A 13 1.18 -11.06 -11.16
C VAL A 13 1.41 -9.98 -10.09
N GLU A 14 1.99 -8.83 -10.44
CA GLU A 14 2.22 -7.74 -9.49
C GLU A 14 0.90 -7.07 -9.08
N THR A 15 0.01 -6.82 -10.05
CA THR A 15 -1.32 -6.26 -9.77
C THR A 15 -2.11 -7.18 -8.85
N PHE A 16 -2.18 -8.50 -9.14
CA PHE A 16 -2.88 -9.45 -8.28
C PHE A 16 -2.32 -9.49 -6.85
N ARG A 17 -0.99 -9.45 -6.70
CA ARG A 17 -0.34 -9.39 -5.38
C ARG A 17 -0.66 -8.10 -4.64
N ILE A 18 -0.64 -6.95 -5.31
CA ILE A 18 -0.99 -5.65 -4.72
C ILE A 18 -2.44 -5.67 -4.25
N THR A 19 -3.38 -6.12 -5.09
CA THR A 19 -4.80 -6.24 -4.72
C THR A 19 -5.00 -7.16 -3.52
N THR A 20 -4.27 -8.28 -3.46
CA THR A 20 -4.31 -9.19 -2.30
C THR A 20 -3.82 -8.51 -1.02
N VAL A 21 -2.73 -7.74 -1.09
CA VAL A 21 -2.21 -6.97 0.05
C VAL A 21 -3.23 -5.92 0.52
N ILE A 22 -3.86 -5.19 -0.41
CA ILE A 22 -4.92 -4.22 -0.10
C ILE A 22 -6.06 -4.90 0.68
N GLU A 23 -6.56 -6.02 0.18
CA GLU A 23 -7.67 -6.74 0.82
C GLU A 23 -7.31 -7.27 2.22
N GLN A 24 -6.09 -7.77 2.40
CA GLN A 24 -5.62 -8.28 3.68
C GLN A 24 -5.50 -7.14 4.70
N LEU A 25 -4.83 -6.04 4.35
CA LEU A 25 -4.62 -4.90 5.25
C LEU A 25 -5.95 -4.23 5.61
N ALA A 26 -6.85 -4.06 4.64
CA ALA A 26 -8.17 -3.49 4.90
C ALA A 26 -9.00 -4.36 5.86
N ARG A 27 -8.92 -5.69 5.71
CA ARG A 27 -9.62 -6.63 6.61
C ARG A 27 -9.02 -6.62 8.01
N GLU A 28 -7.70 -6.68 8.12
CA GLU A 28 -6.98 -6.67 9.40
C GLU A 28 -7.29 -5.39 10.18
N PHE A 29 -7.21 -4.22 9.54
CA PHE A 29 -7.45 -2.96 10.24
C PHE A 29 -8.92 -2.81 10.65
N ALA A 30 -9.86 -3.07 9.73
CA ALA A 30 -11.30 -2.94 10.02
C ALA A 30 -11.77 -3.87 11.16
N ALA A 31 -11.13 -5.02 11.34
CA ALA A 31 -11.45 -5.94 12.44
C ALA A 31 -11.09 -5.37 13.83
N HIS A 32 -10.17 -4.40 13.92
CA HIS A 32 -9.67 -3.86 15.17
C HIS A 32 -10.06 -2.41 15.43
N SER A 33 -10.43 -1.65 14.41
CA SER A 33 -10.68 -0.21 14.52
C SER A 33 -12.13 0.18 14.80
N GLY A 34 -13.10 -0.70 14.53
CA GLY A 34 -14.53 -0.36 14.57
C GLY A 34 -14.99 0.56 13.42
N GLU A 35 -14.10 0.89 12.50
CA GLU A 35 -14.38 1.74 11.34
C GLU A 35 -15.17 1.00 10.25
N SER A 36 -15.83 1.78 9.39
CA SER A 36 -16.47 1.21 8.20
C SER A 36 -15.43 0.53 7.30
N ARG A 37 -15.61 -0.77 7.05
CA ARG A 37 -14.73 -1.55 6.16
C ARG A 37 -14.57 -0.90 4.78
N ARG A 38 -15.59 -0.21 4.27
CA ARG A 38 -15.54 0.47 2.98
C ARG A 38 -14.60 1.68 3.01
N LEU A 39 -14.64 2.47 4.07
CA LEU A 39 -13.74 3.61 4.26
C LEU A 39 -12.30 3.13 4.41
N VAL A 40 -12.07 2.13 5.26
CA VAL A 40 -10.75 1.53 5.48
C VAL A 40 -10.18 0.97 4.17
N ALA A 41 -10.98 0.22 3.40
CA ALA A 41 -10.53 -0.35 2.13
C ALA A 41 -10.07 0.73 1.14
N MET A 42 -10.82 1.82 1.02
CA MET A 42 -10.46 2.94 0.16
C MET A 42 -9.16 3.62 0.61
N LEU A 43 -8.99 3.88 1.91
CA LEU A 43 -7.78 4.51 2.44
C LEU A 43 -6.56 3.61 2.24
N VAL A 44 -6.67 2.32 2.57
CA VAL A 44 -5.60 1.34 2.36
C VAL A 44 -5.22 1.25 0.89
N GLU A 45 -6.19 1.21 -0.02
CA GLU A 45 -5.93 1.18 -1.46
C GLU A 45 -5.10 2.38 -1.92
N ILE A 46 -5.49 3.60 -1.53
CA ILE A 46 -4.76 4.83 -1.87
C ILE A 46 -3.34 4.79 -1.31
N ILE A 47 -3.18 4.39 -0.04
CA ILE A 47 -1.86 4.34 0.60
C ILE A 47 -0.96 3.33 -0.10
N VAL A 48 -1.44 2.09 -0.30
CA VAL A 48 -0.69 1.01 -0.97
C VAL A 48 -0.23 1.46 -2.36
N TRP A 49 -1.13 2.03 -3.17
CA TRP A 49 -0.77 2.49 -4.51
C TRP A 49 0.28 3.60 -4.48
N ARG A 50 0.21 4.53 -3.52
CA ARG A 50 1.24 5.57 -3.40
C ARG A 50 2.57 5.04 -2.89
N THR A 51 2.54 4.05 -1.98
CA THR A 51 3.75 3.36 -1.50
C THR A 51 4.46 2.61 -2.63
N VAL A 52 3.73 1.86 -3.47
CA VAL A 52 4.37 1.15 -4.60
C VAL A 52 4.92 2.10 -5.66
N ASN A 53 4.41 3.34 -5.72
CA ASN A 53 4.94 4.42 -6.55
C ASN A 53 6.05 5.25 -5.85
N GLY A 54 6.57 4.77 -4.71
CA GLY A 54 7.74 5.33 -4.04
C GLY A 54 7.48 6.56 -3.16
N GLN A 55 6.24 6.88 -2.84
CA GLN A 55 5.95 8.00 -1.94
C GLN A 55 6.18 7.60 -0.47
N PRO A 56 6.91 8.42 0.31
CA PRO A 56 7.08 8.20 1.75
C PRO A 56 5.79 8.47 2.52
N ALA A 57 5.67 7.89 3.72
CA ALA A 57 4.48 8.01 4.56
C ALA A 57 4.06 9.47 4.81
N GLU A 58 5.01 10.37 5.09
CA GLU A 58 4.76 11.81 5.30
C GLU A 58 4.02 12.46 4.13
N GLN A 59 4.44 12.18 2.89
CA GLN A 59 3.80 12.72 1.69
C GLN A 59 2.40 12.12 1.48
N ILE A 60 2.22 10.84 1.80
CA ILE A 60 0.92 10.17 1.72
C ILE A 60 -0.05 10.75 2.76
N THR A 61 0.40 10.93 4.00
CA THR A 61 -0.38 11.53 5.09
C THR A 61 -0.82 12.94 4.70
N ALA A 62 0.10 13.79 4.22
CA ALA A 62 -0.22 15.14 3.75
C ALA A 62 -1.23 15.14 2.60
N PHE A 63 -1.11 14.22 1.64
CA PHE A 63 -2.07 14.08 0.54
C PHE A 63 -3.47 13.69 1.05
N LEU A 64 -3.54 12.71 1.96
CA LEU A 64 -4.80 12.24 2.51
C LEU A 64 -5.50 13.34 3.30
N ASP A 65 -4.75 14.07 4.13
CA ASP A 65 -5.27 15.17 4.93
C ASP A 65 -5.82 16.31 4.05
N ALA A 66 -5.11 16.67 2.99
CA ALA A 66 -5.49 17.77 2.10
C ALA A 66 -6.66 17.43 1.15
N HIS A 67 -6.84 16.17 0.76
CA HIS A 67 -7.69 15.85 -0.40
C HIS A 67 -8.74 14.75 -0.18
N ILE A 68 -8.56 13.87 0.81
CA ILE A 68 -9.37 12.63 0.89
C ILE A 68 -10.06 12.50 2.25
N SER A 69 -9.30 12.56 3.33
CA SER A 69 -9.75 12.30 4.69
C SER A 69 -8.94 13.14 5.68
N PRO A 70 -9.36 14.39 5.94
CA PRO A 70 -8.75 15.24 6.95
C PRO A 70 -8.69 14.55 8.31
N GLY A 71 -7.55 14.67 8.99
CA GLY A 71 -7.32 14.05 10.31
C GLY A 71 -7.05 12.54 10.28
N VAL A 72 -6.69 11.97 9.12
CA VAL A 72 -6.22 10.57 9.08
C VAL A 72 -5.00 10.43 10.00
N ARG A 73 -5.00 9.39 10.84
CA ARG A 73 -3.92 9.22 11.82
C ARG A 73 -2.64 8.77 11.12
N GLU A 74 -1.54 9.45 11.41
CA GLU A 74 -0.23 9.17 10.80
C GLU A 74 0.29 7.76 11.13
N ASP A 75 -0.02 7.24 12.32
CA ASP A 75 0.35 5.88 12.74
C ASP A 75 -0.32 4.81 11.86
N PHE A 76 -1.58 5.03 11.47
CA PHE A 76 -2.28 4.17 10.51
C PHE A 76 -1.59 4.19 9.15
N VAL A 77 -1.28 5.38 8.61
CA VAL A 77 -0.58 5.50 7.31
C VAL A 77 0.77 4.79 7.37
N THR A 78 1.57 5.07 8.41
CA THR A 78 2.89 4.47 8.62
C THR A 78 2.81 2.95 8.72
N TRP A 79 1.82 2.42 9.43
CA TRP A 79 1.58 0.98 9.53
C TRP A 79 1.27 0.36 8.15
N VAL A 80 0.37 0.96 7.36
CA VAL A 80 0.04 0.46 6.01
C VAL A 80 1.27 0.50 5.10
N VAL A 81 2.07 1.57 5.11
CA VAL A 81 3.31 1.68 4.32
C VAL A 81 4.30 0.57 4.69
N SER A 82 4.52 0.36 5.99
CA SER A 82 5.44 -0.65 6.50
C SER A 82 5.00 -2.05 6.10
N GLU A 83 3.73 -2.39 6.29
CA GLU A 83 3.19 -3.71 5.95
C GLU A 83 3.15 -3.97 4.45
N THR A 84 2.85 -2.93 3.65
CA THR A 84 2.91 -3.00 2.19
C THR A 84 4.33 -3.36 1.73
N THR A 85 5.32 -2.62 2.25
CA THR A 85 6.73 -2.88 1.94
C THR A 85 7.11 -4.30 2.35
N ARG A 86 6.80 -4.71 3.59
CA ARG A 86 7.12 -6.05 4.11
C ARG A 86 6.52 -7.19 3.26
N ARG A 87 5.24 -7.10 2.88
CA ARG A 87 4.52 -8.17 2.15
C ARG A 87 4.89 -8.22 0.67
N LEU A 88 5.21 -7.08 0.07
CA LEU A 88 5.62 -7.04 -1.34
C LEU A 88 7.10 -7.40 -1.50
N SER A 89 7.96 -7.05 -0.53
CA SER A 89 9.38 -7.45 -0.49
C SER A 89 9.60 -8.94 -0.22
N THR A 90 8.69 -9.62 0.49
CA THR A 90 8.80 -11.06 0.81
C THR A 90 8.30 -11.99 -0.31
N ALA A 91 8.56 -11.66 -1.57
CA ALA A 91 8.25 -12.55 -2.68
C ALA A 91 9.01 -13.90 -2.54
N PRO A 92 8.32 -15.07 -2.46
CA PRO A 92 8.97 -16.36 -2.60
C PRO A 92 9.25 -16.56 -4.09
N GLY A 93 10.44 -16.17 -4.53
CA GLY A 93 10.83 -16.26 -5.95
C GLY A 93 12.25 -15.79 -6.29
N GLY A 94 13.08 -15.48 -5.30
CA GLY A 94 14.49 -15.10 -5.49
C GLY A 94 15.45 -16.29 -5.34
N GLY A 95 15.12 -17.41 -5.97
CA GLY A 95 15.97 -18.59 -6.04
C GLY A 95 16.04 -19.07 -7.47
N ALA A 96 16.88 -18.43 -8.30
CA ALA A 96 17.65 -19.03 -9.38
C ALA A 96 18.30 -17.94 -10.24
N ARG A 97 19.64 -18.00 -10.26
CA ARG A 97 20.62 -17.39 -11.18
C ARG A 97 21.10 -15.98 -10.87
#